data_AF-A0A1U7VIE8-F1
#
_entry.id   AF-A0A1U7VIE8-F1
#
_cell.length_a   1.000
_cell.length_b   1.000
_cell.length_c   1.000
_cell.angle_alpha   90.00
_cell.angle_beta   90.00
_cell.angle_gamma   90.00
#
_symmetry.space_group_name_H-M   'P 1'
#
loop_
_entity.id
_entity.type
_entity.pdbx_description
1 polymer ?
#
loop_
_entity_poly.entity_id
_entity_poly.type
_entity_poly.pdbx_seq_one_letter_code
_entity_poly.pdbx_strand_id
1 'polypeptide(L)'
;MLRRTKDTKDKEGRLILVLPPTDIQVIQCIQSEAEHDFYDALFKRSKVQFDQFVAQGKVLHNYANILELLLRLRQCCNHPFLVMSRSDTQEFADLDKLARRFLETNPDSTTQKAPTPAYVEEVVEGIRNGENTECPICLESADDPVLTPCAHRMCRECLLSSWRTPASGLCPICRQMIRKNELFTCPSENRFRIAVEKNWQESYKVSKLLECLESIRKSGSGEKSIVFSQWTTFLDLLEIPLKKKKIGYLRFDGKLVKKQRERVLKEFSETNEKTILLMSLKAGGVGLNLTAASNVFLMDPWWNPAVEEQAIMRIHRIGQKNTVRVRRFIVKDTVEERMQQVQARKQRMIAGALTDEEVRSARLEELKMLFR
;
A
#
# COMPACT_ATOMS: atom_id res chain seq x y z
N MET A 1 -14.13 12.86 -32.26
CA MET A 1 -13.64 13.31 -30.95
C MET A 1 -12.52 14.33 -31.17
N LEU A 2 -12.66 15.56 -30.67
CA LEU A 2 -11.63 16.60 -30.84
C LEU A 2 -10.61 16.48 -29.70
N ARG A 3 -9.34 16.16 -30.00
CA ARG A 3 -8.26 16.04 -29.02
C ARG A 3 -7.23 17.13 -29.25
N ARG A 4 -7.03 18.01 -28.26
CA ARG A 4 -5.98 19.04 -28.26
C ARG A 4 -4.89 18.62 -27.26
N THR A 5 -3.63 18.68 -27.65
CA THR A 5 -2.46 18.44 -26.80
C THR A 5 -1.89 19.76 -26.26
N LYS A 6 -0.95 19.69 -25.29
CA LYS A 6 -0.23 20.87 -24.78
C LYS A 6 0.51 21.62 -25.90
N ASP A 7 0.84 20.92 -26.98
CA ASP A 7 1.55 21.45 -28.16
C ASP A 7 0.61 22.01 -29.24
N THR A 8 -0.70 22.08 -28.97
CA THR A 8 -1.67 22.59 -29.96
C THR A 8 -1.47 24.09 -30.17
N LYS A 9 -1.37 24.50 -31.43
CA LYS A 9 -1.20 25.90 -31.84
C LYS A 9 -2.53 26.52 -32.31
N ASP A 10 -2.67 27.84 -32.13
CA ASP A 10 -3.76 28.65 -32.66
C ASP A 10 -3.61 28.83 -34.20
N LYS A 11 -4.56 29.54 -34.82
CA LYS A 11 -4.54 29.78 -36.28
C LYS A 11 -3.33 30.63 -36.71
N GLU A 12 -2.74 31.34 -35.76
CA GLU A 12 -1.59 32.23 -35.90
C GLU A 12 -0.26 31.53 -35.56
N GLY A 13 -0.28 30.22 -35.26
CA GLY A 13 0.91 29.41 -35.01
C GLY A 13 1.49 29.50 -33.59
N ARG A 14 0.84 30.23 -32.67
CA ARG A 14 1.23 30.34 -31.26
C ARG A 14 0.64 29.22 -30.44
N LEU A 15 1.31 28.78 -29.39
CA LEU A 15 0.76 27.78 -28.49
C LEU A 15 -0.51 28.31 -27.82
N ILE A 16 -1.59 27.53 -27.89
CA ILE A 16 -2.85 27.87 -27.21
C ILE A 16 -2.67 27.88 -25.70
N LEU A 17 -1.69 27.12 -25.20
CA LEU A 17 -1.41 26.95 -23.79
C LEU A 17 0.09 27.13 -23.52
N VAL A 18 0.43 28.15 -22.74
CA VAL A 18 1.79 28.37 -22.22
C VAL A 18 1.78 28.00 -20.74
N LEU A 19 2.55 26.98 -20.38
CA LEU A 19 2.74 26.55 -18.99
C LEU A 19 4.23 26.71 -18.61
N PRO A 20 4.55 26.94 -17.33
CA PRO A 20 5.91 26.83 -16.84
C PRO A 20 6.50 25.46 -17.19
N PRO A 21 7.83 25.31 -17.33
CA PRO A 21 8.43 24.03 -17.69
C PRO A 21 8.19 22.96 -16.61
N THR A 22 8.31 21.70 -17.03
CA THR A 22 8.39 20.57 -16.11
C THR A 22 9.81 20.01 -16.13
N ASP A 23 10.42 19.84 -14.97
CA ASP A 23 11.70 19.15 -14.79
C ASP A 23 11.41 17.75 -14.23
N ILE A 24 11.78 16.71 -14.98
CA ILE A 24 11.47 15.32 -14.61
C ILE A 24 12.77 14.54 -14.41
N GLN A 25 12.96 14.04 -13.20
CA GLN A 25 14.16 13.32 -12.79
C GLN A 25 13.81 11.93 -12.25
N VAL A 26 14.63 10.94 -12.58
CA VAL A 26 14.59 9.61 -11.95
C VAL A 26 15.61 9.60 -10.82
N ILE A 27 15.13 9.41 -9.59
CA ILE A 27 15.94 9.25 -8.40
C ILE A 27 16.19 7.75 -8.21
N GLN A 28 17.39 7.34 -8.58
CA GLN A 28 17.84 5.98 -8.37
C GLN A 28 18.10 5.75 -6.87
N CYS A 29 17.43 4.76 -6.31
CA CYS A 29 17.51 4.37 -4.91
C CYS A 29 18.39 3.13 -4.77
N ILE A 30 19.35 3.19 -3.86
CA ILE A 30 20.27 2.08 -3.55
C ILE A 30 19.88 1.57 -2.17
N GLN A 31 19.47 0.31 -2.08
CA GLN A 31 19.03 -0.26 -0.80
C GLN A 31 20.18 -0.34 0.20
N SER A 32 19.85 -0.30 1.48
CA SER A 32 20.78 -0.77 2.52
C SER A 32 21.03 -2.28 2.37
N GLU A 33 22.12 -2.78 2.95
CA GLU A 33 22.46 -4.21 2.92
C GLU A 33 21.31 -5.09 3.44
N ALA A 34 20.72 -4.73 4.59
CA ALA A 34 19.58 -5.46 5.16
C ALA A 34 18.32 -5.45 4.27
N GLU A 35 18.01 -4.32 3.62
CA GLU A 35 16.89 -4.24 2.68
C GLU A 35 17.16 -5.06 1.40
N HIS A 36 18.40 -5.05 0.93
CA HIS A 36 18.83 -5.81 -0.24
C HIS A 36 18.73 -7.31 0.05
N ASP A 37 19.28 -7.78 1.17
CA ASP A 37 19.21 -9.18 1.59
C ASP A 37 17.75 -9.67 1.74
N PHE A 38 16.89 -8.85 2.36
CA PHE A 38 15.48 -9.16 2.51
C PHE A 38 14.77 -9.24 1.14
N TYR A 39 15.04 -8.29 0.25
CA TYR A 39 14.51 -8.30 -1.11
C TYR A 39 14.99 -9.52 -1.89
N ASP A 40 16.28 -9.85 -1.81
CA ASP A 40 16.90 -10.99 -2.50
C ASP A 40 16.32 -12.32 -2.04
N ALA A 41 16.11 -12.49 -0.73
CA ALA A 41 15.46 -13.67 -0.18
C ALA A 41 14.01 -13.81 -0.72
N LEU A 42 13.26 -12.70 -0.74
CA LEU A 42 11.91 -12.67 -1.29
C LEU A 42 11.91 -12.97 -2.80
N PHE A 43 12.82 -12.35 -3.55
CA PHE A 43 12.96 -12.52 -4.99
C PHE A 43 13.34 -13.94 -5.37
N LYS A 44 14.34 -14.54 -4.71
CA LYS A 44 14.72 -15.95 -4.93
C LYS A 44 13.54 -16.89 -4.70
N ARG A 45 12.79 -16.70 -3.60
CA ARG A 45 11.58 -17.49 -3.33
C ARG A 45 10.52 -17.32 -4.41
N SER A 46 10.21 -16.08 -4.81
CA SER A 46 9.23 -15.79 -5.85
C SER A 46 9.66 -16.31 -7.22
N LYS A 47 10.96 -16.26 -7.54
CA LYS A 47 11.52 -16.78 -8.79
C LYS A 47 11.39 -18.30 -8.89
N VAL A 48 11.70 -19.03 -7.82
CA VAL A 48 11.50 -20.50 -7.79
C VAL A 48 10.05 -20.87 -8.09
N GLN A 49 9.09 -20.14 -7.50
CA GLN A 49 7.67 -20.38 -7.77
C GLN A 49 7.28 -20.01 -9.22
N PHE A 50 7.80 -18.91 -9.74
CA PHE A 50 7.58 -18.52 -11.14
C PHE A 50 8.15 -19.56 -12.12
N ASP A 51 9.39 -20.02 -11.89
CA ASP A 51 10.07 -21.00 -12.74
C ASP A 51 9.34 -22.35 -12.74
N GLN A 52 8.73 -22.75 -11.61
CA GLN A 52 7.83 -23.91 -11.56
C GLN A 52 6.63 -23.74 -12.49
N PHE A 53 5.99 -22.56 -12.51
CA PHE A 53 4.88 -22.30 -13.44
C PHE A 53 5.33 -22.28 -14.91
N VAL A 54 6.54 -21.79 -15.20
CA VAL A 54 7.14 -21.82 -16.53
C VAL A 54 7.40 -23.25 -16.98
N ALA A 55 8.04 -24.07 -16.14
CA ALA A 55 8.36 -25.47 -16.45
C ALA A 55 7.10 -26.32 -16.70
N GLN A 56 6.00 -26.01 -16.00
CA GLN A 56 4.71 -26.67 -16.20
C GLN A 56 3.91 -26.14 -17.41
N GLY A 57 4.36 -25.07 -18.07
CA GLY A 57 3.60 -24.39 -19.12
C GLY A 57 2.31 -23.71 -18.64
N LYS A 58 2.16 -23.48 -17.33
CA LYS A 58 0.92 -22.97 -16.69
C LYS A 58 1.00 -21.51 -16.23
N VAL A 59 1.89 -20.72 -16.82
CA VAL A 59 2.10 -19.30 -16.45
C VAL A 59 0.82 -18.48 -16.56
N LEU A 60 0.13 -18.55 -17.70
CA LEU A 60 -1.10 -17.78 -17.92
C LEU A 60 -2.26 -18.26 -17.05
N HIS A 61 -2.30 -19.55 -16.68
CA HIS A 61 -3.31 -20.08 -15.76
C HIS A 61 -3.07 -19.61 -14.32
N ASN A 62 -1.81 -19.39 -13.93
CA ASN A 62 -1.42 -18.90 -12.62
C ASN A 62 -1.15 -17.39 -12.59
N TYR A 63 -1.72 -16.64 -13.54
CA TYR A 63 -1.42 -15.22 -13.71
C TYR A 63 -1.72 -14.40 -12.45
N ALA A 64 -2.82 -14.69 -11.75
CA ALA A 64 -3.17 -14.03 -10.48
C ALA A 64 -2.09 -14.26 -9.40
N ASN A 65 -1.62 -15.50 -9.24
CA ASN A 65 -0.56 -15.83 -8.28
C ASN A 65 0.75 -15.11 -8.64
N ILE A 66 1.09 -15.02 -9.93
CA ILE A 66 2.29 -14.30 -10.39
C ILE A 66 2.17 -12.80 -10.11
N LEU A 67 0.99 -12.22 -10.32
CA LEU A 67 0.74 -10.82 -9.97
C LEU A 67 0.85 -10.57 -8.45
N GLU A 68 0.46 -11.54 -7.62
CA GLU A 68 0.66 -11.47 -6.18
C GLU A 68 2.15 -11.49 -5.80
N LEU A 69 2.94 -12.37 -6.42
CA LEU A 69 4.40 -12.39 -6.22
C LEU A 69 5.04 -11.06 -6.61
N LEU A 70 4.68 -10.53 -7.78
CA LEU A 70 5.13 -9.21 -8.24
C LEU A 70 4.68 -8.08 -7.31
N LEU A 71 3.45 -8.15 -6.79
CA LEU A 71 2.93 -7.18 -5.83
C LEU A 71 3.79 -7.14 -4.57
N ARG A 72 4.16 -8.31 -4.01
CA ARG A 72 5.03 -8.39 -2.83
C ARG A 72 6.43 -7.84 -3.07
N LEU A 73 7.03 -8.16 -4.22
CA LEU A 73 8.35 -7.61 -4.59
C LEU A 73 8.31 -6.09 -4.70
N ARG A 74 7.26 -5.54 -5.31
CA ARG A 74 7.08 -4.09 -5.45
C ARG A 74 6.81 -3.40 -4.11
N GLN A 75 5.99 -4.01 -3.25
CA GLN A 75 5.80 -3.54 -1.87
C GLN A 75 7.11 -3.50 -1.09
N CYS A 76 7.95 -4.54 -1.22
CA CYS A 76 9.26 -4.62 -0.60
C CYS A 76 10.17 -3.44 -0.99
N CYS A 77 10.14 -3.02 -2.26
CA CYS A 77 10.92 -1.89 -2.76
C CYS A 77 10.54 -0.56 -2.10
N ASN A 78 9.30 -0.42 -1.64
CA ASN A 78 8.87 0.76 -0.89
C ASN A 78 9.25 0.67 0.58
N HIS A 79 8.89 -0.44 1.23
CA HIS A 79 9.22 -0.69 2.63
C HIS A 79 9.04 -2.17 2.98
N PRO A 80 10.00 -2.82 3.67
CA PRO A 80 9.89 -4.23 4.08
C PRO A 80 8.59 -4.54 4.86
N PHE A 81 8.17 -3.63 5.74
CA PHE A 81 6.93 -3.77 6.51
C PHE A 81 5.67 -3.96 5.68
N LEU A 82 5.62 -3.48 4.43
CA LEU A 82 4.47 -3.70 3.55
C LEU A 82 4.27 -5.17 3.20
N VAL A 83 5.37 -5.93 3.10
CA VAL A 83 5.34 -7.39 2.89
C VAL A 83 5.01 -8.11 4.19
N MET A 84 5.39 -7.52 5.32
CA MET A 84 5.04 -8.01 6.66
C MET A 84 3.62 -7.59 7.09
N SER A 85 2.79 -7.09 6.17
CA SER A 85 1.39 -6.73 6.40
C SER A 85 0.51 -7.98 6.65
N ARG A 86 -0.52 -7.84 7.51
CA ARG A 86 -1.52 -8.89 7.82
C ARG A 86 -2.65 -8.94 6.79
N SER A 87 -2.85 -7.86 6.04
CA SER A 87 -4.13 -7.53 5.41
C SER A 87 -4.39 -8.06 4.00
N ASP A 88 -3.54 -8.93 3.45
CA ASP A 88 -3.62 -9.22 2.00
C ASP A 88 -4.71 -10.21 1.57
N THR A 89 -5.51 -10.79 2.48
CA THR A 89 -6.77 -11.51 2.16
C THR A 89 -7.41 -12.16 3.40
N GLN A 90 -6.61 -12.42 4.44
CA GLN A 90 -7.03 -13.25 5.56
C GLN A 90 -8.03 -12.57 6.51
N GLU A 91 -7.96 -11.25 6.73
CA GLU A 91 -8.73 -10.58 7.81
C GLU A 91 -10.25 -10.68 7.66
N PHE A 92 -10.80 -10.34 6.48
CA PHE A 92 -12.25 -10.44 6.23
C PHE A 92 -12.70 -11.87 5.97
N ALA A 93 -11.86 -12.66 5.28
CA ALA A 93 -12.15 -14.06 5.02
C ALA A 93 -12.17 -14.89 6.31
N ASP A 94 -11.28 -14.60 7.27
CA ASP A 94 -11.22 -15.27 8.57
C ASP A 94 -12.38 -14.83 9.47
N LEU A 95 -12.77 -13.55 9.48
CA LEU A 95 -13.95 -13.08 10.23
C LEU A 95 -15.27 -13.63 9.69
N ASP A 96 -15.45 -13.68 8.38
CA ASP A 96 -16.67 -14.27 7.79
C ASP A 96 -16.67 -15.81 7.93
N LYS A 97 -15.49 -16.46 7.83
CA LYS A 97 -15.33 -17.89 8.11
C LYS A 97 -15.54 -18.22 9.59
N LEU A 98 -15.12 -17.33 10.49
CA LEU A 98 -15.35 -17.41 11.93
C LEU A 98 -16.83 -17.32 12.24
N ALA A 99 -17.52 -16.30 11.72
CA ALA A 99 -18.97 -16.14 11.88
C ALA A 99 -19.71 -17.39 11.37
N ARG A 100 -19.35 -17.91 10.19
CA ARG A 100 -19.93 -19.14 9.63
C ARG A 100 -19.66 -20.36 10.52
N ARG A 101 -18.43 -20.56 11.00
CA ARG A 101 -18.10 -21.69 11.89
C ARG A 101 -18.89 -21.67 13.19
N PHE A 102 -19.10 -20.50 13.77
CA PHE A 102 -19.92 -20.36 14.96
C PHE A 102 -21.39 -20.68 14.70
N LEU A 103 -21.92 -20.27 13.55
CA LEU A 103 -23.30 -20.54 13.14
C LEU A 103 -23.51 -22.01 12.72
N GLU A 104 -22.48 -22.70 12.24
CA GLU A 104 -22.52 -24.11 11.81
C GLU A 104 -22.29 -25.12 12.95
N THR A 105 -21.86 -24.69 14.15
CA THR A 105 -21.64 -25.60 15.27
C THR A 105 -22.98 -25.99 15.90
N ASN A 106 -23.50 -27.16 15.50
CA ASN A 106 -24.78 -27.72 15.98
C ASN A 106 -24.85 -27.83 17.53
N PRO A 107 -26.02 -27.57 18.16
CA PRO A 107 -26.20 -27.67 19.61
C PRO A 107 -26.07 -29.10 20.21
N ASP A 108 -25.97 -30.14 19.39
CA ASP A 108 -26.08 -31.55 19.83
C ASP A 108 -24.80 -32.15 20.44
N SER A 109 -23.78 -31.34 20.74
CA SER A 109 -22.57 -31.81 21.44
C SER A 109 -22.64 -31.47 22.93
N THR A 110 -23.13 -32.42 23.73
CA THR A 110 -23.41 -32.37 25.18
C THR A 110 -22.22 -32.08 26.12
N THR A 111 -21.11 -31.50 25.66
CA THR A 111 -19.93 -31.23 26.52
C THR A 111 -19.16 -29.93 26.29
N GLN A 112 -19.57 -29.04 25.38
CA GLN A 112 -18.90 -27.74 25.22
C GLN A 112 -19.92 -26.59 25.19
N LYS A 113 -19.80 -25.65 26.15
CA LYS A 113 -20.57 -24.40 26.18
C LYS A 113 -20.16 -23.54 24.97
N ALA A 114 -20.76 -23.78 23.81
CA ALA A 114 -20.62 -22.91 22.66
C ALA A 114 -21.26 -21.54 22.99
N PRO A 115 -20.65 -20.42 22.55
CA PRO A 115 -21.25 -19.09 22.70
C PRO A 115 -22.57 -19.01 21.91
N THR A 116 -23.53 -18.23 22.40
CA THR A 116 -24.81 -18.05 21.70
C THR A 116 -24.59 -17.30 20.39
N PRO A 117 -25.37 -17.59 19.32
CA PRO A 117 -25.25 -16.90 18.04
C PRO A 117 -25.36 -15.38 18.17
N ALA A 118 -26.27 -14.88 19.02
CA ALA A 118 -26.44 -13.46 19.29
C ALA A 118 -25.19 -12.81 19.92
N TYR A 119 -24.52 -13.49 20.86
CA TYR A 119 -23.29 -12.99 21.47
C TYR A 119 -22.13 -12.95 20.47
N VAL A 120 -22.05 -13.95 19.58
CA VAL A 120 -21.02 -13.96 18.52
C VAL A 120 -21.25 -12.82 17.54
N GLU A 121 -22.50 -12.58 17.14
CA GLU A 121 -22.86 -11.49 16.23
C GLU A 121 -22.52 -10.12 16.84
N GLU A 122 -22.85 -9.90 18.11
CA GLU A 122 -22.49 -8.70 18.86
C GLU A 122 -20.96 -8.50 18.93
N VAL A 123 -20.19 -9.53 19.27
CA VAL A 123 -18.72 -9.48 19.32
C VAL A 123 -18.13 -9.17 17.93
N VAL A 124 -18.68 -9.77 16.88
CA VAL A 124 -18.23 -9.53 15.50
C VAL A 124 -18.58 -8.11 15.04
N GLU A 125 -19.77 -7.61 15.36
CA GLU A 125 -20.17 -6.22 15.07
C GLU A 125 -19.33 -5.21 15.85
N GLY A 126 -19.06 -5.44 17.14
CA GLY A 126 -18.16 -4.59 17.93
C GLY A 126 -16.74 -4.53 17.34
N ILE A 127 -16.24 -5.66 16.83
CA ILE A 127 -14.97 -5.70 16.09
C ILE A 127 -15.05 -4.91 14.78
N ARG A 128 -16.15 -5.02 14.02
CA ARG A 128 -16.36 -4.25 12.77
C ARG A 128 -16.45 -2.75 13.02
N ASN A 129 -17.04 -2.36 14.15
CA ASN A 129 -17.24 -0.97 14.54
C ASN A 129 -15.98 -0.35 15.16
N GLY A 130 -14.92 -1.13 15.36
CA GLY A 130 -13.64 -0.64 15.90
C GLY A 130 -13.70 -0.37 17.40
N GLU A 131 -14.55 -1.10 18.14
CA GLU A 131 -14.64 -0.93 19.59
C GLU A 131 -13.36 -1.41 20.27
N ASN A 132 -12.81 -0.53 21.11
CA ASN A 132 -11.55 -0.74 21.81
C ASN A 132 -11.79 -1.69 23.00
N THR A 133 -11.41 -2.95 22.84
CA THR A 133 -11.53 -3.97 23.90
C THR A 133 -10.12 -4.30 24.40
N GLU A 134 -9.86 -3.82 25.62
CA GLU A 134 -8.62 -4.06 26.36
C GLU A 134 -8.37 -5.57 26.50
N CYS A 135 -7.10 -5.96 26.53
CA CYS A 135 -6.75 -7.34 26.79
C CYS A 135 -7.06 -7.69 28.25
N PRO A 136 -7.83 -8.76 28.53
CA PRO A 136 -8.19 -9.17 29.89
C PRO A 136 -7.00 -9.68 30.72
N ILE A 137 -5.82 -9.85 30.11
CA ILE A 137 -4.59 -10.29 30.79
C ILE A 137 -3.69 -9.11 31.12
N CYS A 138 -3.32 -8.30 30.12
CA CYS A 138 -2.38 -7.18 30.32
C CYS A 138 -3.07 -5.84 30.64
N LEU A 139 -4.41 -5.76 30.52
CA LEU A 139 -5.20 -4.55 30.78
C LEU A 139 -4.80 -3.34 29.94
N GLU A 140 -4.16 -3.59 28.79
CA GLU A 140 -3.80 -2.59 27.79
C GLU A 140 -4.60 -2.82 26.49
N SER A 141 -4.54 -1.86 25.56
CA SER A 141 -5.05 -2.06 24.21
C SER A 141 -4.44 -3.32 23.59
N ALA A 142 -5.28 -4.24 23.11
CA ALA A 142 -4.82 -5.56 22.71
C ALA A 142 -3.89 -5.52 21.48
N ASP A 143 -2.59 -5.78 21.71
CA ASP A 143 -1.58 -5.97 20.67
C ASP A 143 -1.65 -7.40 20.11
N ASP A 144 -1.60 -7.54 18.78
CA ASP A 144 -1.94 -8.77 18.06
C ASP A 144 -3.18 -9.51 18.67
N PRO A 145 -4.39 -8.94 18.57
CA PRO A 145 -5.58 -9.53 19.15
C PRO A 145 -5.95 -10.82 18.42
N VAL A 146 -6.24 -11.86 19.20
CA VAL A 146 -6.80 -13.12 18.73
C VAL A 146 -8.19 -13.33 19.31
N LEU A 147 -9.07 -13.92 18.52
CA LEU A 147 -10.35 -14.44 18.98
C LEU A 147 -10.24 -15.94 19.20
N THR A 148 -10.67 -16.37 20.36
CA THR A 148 -10.77 -17.79 20.72
C THR A 148 -12.07 -18.40 20.18
N PRO A 149 -12.17 -19.73 20.07
CA PRO A 149 -13.43 -20.44 19.77
C PRO A 149 -14.55 -20.24 20.79
N CYS A 150 -14.30 -19.55 21.91
CA CYS A 150 -15.33 -19.15 22.86
C CYS A 150 -15.65 -17.65 22.76
N ALA A 151 -15.27 -17.02 21.64
CA ALA A 151 -15.49 -15.61 21.32
C ALA A 151 -14.84 -14.61 22.30
N HIS A 152 -13.82 -15.03 23.04
CA HIS A 152 -13.02 -14.13 23.88
C HIS A 152 -11.82 -13.58 23.11
N ARG A 153 -11.64 -12.25 23.16
CA ARG A 153 -10.54 -11.49 22.54
C ARG A 153 -9.44 -11.19 23.55
N MET A 154 -8.17 -11.33 23.17
CA MET A 154 -6.98 -10.98 23.97
C MET A 154 -5.71 -10.95 23.11
N CYS A 155 -4.59 -10.45 23.62
CA CYS A 155 -3.31 -10.51 22.91
C CYS A 155 -2.86 -11.96 22.68
N ARG A 156 -2.35 -12.27 21.49
CA ARG A 156 -1.82 -13.60 21.15
C ARG A 156 -0.76 -14.07 22.15
N GLU A 157 0.22 -13.22 22.44
CA GLU A 157 1.31 -13.56 23.34
C GLU A 157 0.83 -13.76 24.78
N CYS A 158 -0.10 -12.92 25.25
CA CYS A 158 -0.68 -13.08 26.58
C CYS A 158 -1.41 -14.42 26.72
N LEU A 159 -2.21 -14.80 25.72
CA LEU A 159 -2.90 -16.10 25.71
C LEU A 159 -1.91 -17.26 25.68
N LEU A 160 -0.94 -17.25 24.76
CA LEU A 160 0.02 -18.35 24.63
C LEU A 160 0.92 -18.48 25.87
N SER A 161 1.29 -17.35 26.49
CA SER A 161 2.09 -17.34 27.73
C SER A 161 1.30 -17.85 28.94
N SER A 162 -0.03 -17.75 28.90
CA SER A 162 -0.91 -18.34 29.94
C SER A 162 -1.02 -19.87 29.85
N TRP A 163 -0.62 -20.46 28.72
CA TRP A 163 -0.70 -21.90 28.50
C TRP A 163 0.51 -22.64 29.04
N ARG A 164 0.28 -23.80 29.67
CA ARG A 164 1.35 -24.69 30.11
C ARG A 164 2.04 -25.43 28.96
N THR A 165 1.38 -25.54 27.81
CA THR A 165 1.93 -26.21 26.61
C THR A 165 1.84 -25.30 25.38
N PRO A 166 2.77 -25.41 24.41
CA PRO A 166 2.79 -24.53 23.23
C PRO A 166 1.64 -24.78 22.23
N ALA A 167 0.96 -25.92 22.32
CA ALA A 167 -0.02 -26.36 21.33
C ALA A 167 -1.48 -26.17 21.78
N SER A 168 -1.75 -26.17 23.08
CA SER A 168 -3.10 -26.03 23.65
C SER A 168 -3.08 -25.54 25.09
N GLY A 169 -4.17 -24.92 25.51
CA GLY A 169 -4.39 -24.56 26.90
C GLY A 169 -5.80 -24.06 27.16
N LEU A 170 -6.04 -23.62 28.39
CA LEU A 170 -7.36 -23.15 28.80
C LEU A 170 -7.53 -21.67 28.44
N CYS A 171 -8.77 -21.29 28.10
CA CYS A 171 -9.15 -19.89 27.98
C CYS A 171 -9.01 -19.19 29.34
N PRO A 172 -8.29 -18.07 29.45
CA PRO A 172 -8.17 -17.29 30.69
C PRO A 172 -9.50 -16.78 31.24
N ILE A 173 -10.52 -16.61 30.39
CA ILE A 173 -11.83 -16.07 30.78
C ILE A 173 -12.81 -17.19 31.18
N CYS A 174 -13.07 -18.14 30.27
CA CYS A 174 -14.10 -19.17 30.48
C CYS A 174 -13.55 -20.57 30.76
N ARG A 175 -12.22 -20.75 30.78
CA ARG A 175 -11.52 -22.02 30.99
C ARG A 175 -11.84 -23.13 29.99
N GLN A 176 -12.43 -22.80 28.84
CA GLN A 176 -12.61 -23.77 27.76
C GLN A 176 -11.25 -24.18 27.18
N MET A 177 -11.08 -25.47 26.87
CA MET A 177 -9.88 -25.97 26.22
C MET A 177 -9.81 -25.42 24.79
N ILE A 178 -8.67 -24.84 24.42
CA ILE A 178 -8.43 -24.23 23.10
C ILE A 178 -7.14 -24.78 22.53
N ARG A 179 -7.14 -25.09 21.23
CA ARG A 179 -5.93 -25.43 20.48
C ARG A 179 -5.41 -24.23 19.69
N LYS A 180 -4.09 -24.14 19.53
CA LYS A 180 -3.43 -23.01 18.82
C LYS A 180 -3.93 -22.81 17.39
N ASN A 181 -4.27 -23.90 16.69
CA ASN A 181 -4.78 -23.89 15.32
C ASN A 181 -6.26 -23.47 15.21
N GLU A 182 -6.96 -23.34 16.34
CA GLU A 182 -8.35 -22.89 16.42
C GLU A 182 -8.44 -21.39 16.73
N LEU A 183 -7.32 -20.70 16.92
CA LEU A 183 -7.28 -19.26 17.16
C LEU A 183 -7.48 -18.48 15.86
N PHE A 184 -8.36 -17.50 15.92
CA PHE A 184 -8.63 -16.58 14.82
C PHE A 184 -7.89 -15.27 15.07
N THR A 185 -7.32 -14.68 14.03
CA THR A 185 -6.66 -13.39 14.16
C THR A 185 -7.74 -12.32 14.05
N CYS A 186 -7.89 -11.47 15.07
CA CYS A 186 -8.77 -10.31 14.96
C CYS A 186 -8.11 -9.27 14.04
N PRO A 187 -8.90 -8.43 13.35
CA PRO A 187 -8.36 -7.22 12.74
C PRO A 187 -7.71 -6.38 13.83
N SER A 188 -6.39 -6.23 13.76
CA SER A 188 -5.67 -5.24 14.56
C SER A 188 -5.84 -3.86 13.92
N GLU A 189 -5.89 -2.81 14.74
CA GLU A 189 -5.71 -1.43 14.23
C GLU A 189 -4.38 -1.31 13.47
N ASN A 190 -3.35 -2.01 13.97
CA ASN A 190 -2.08 -2.14 13.29
C ASN A 190 -2.16 -3.19 12.17
N ARG A 191 -2.17 -2.73 10.92
CA ARG A 191 -2.20 -3.59 9.71
C ARG A 191 -0.91 -4.39 9.49
N PHE A 192 0.13 -4.13 10.28
CA PHE A 192 1.44 -4.76 10.14
C PHE A 192 1.64 -5.85 11.20
N ARG A 193 2.37 -6.91 10.86
CA ARG A 193 2.71 -8.02 11.79
C ARG A 193 3.67 -7.61 12.92
N ILE A 194 4.21 -6.40 12.87
CA ILE A 194 5.19 -5.86 13.81
C ILE A 194 4.66 -4.53 14.37
N ALA A 195 4.96 -4.24 15.64
CA ALA A 195 4.78 -2.92 16.22
C ALA A 195 5.67 -1.90 15.50
N VAL A 196 5.12 -1.25 14.47
CA VAL A 196 5.86 -0.38 13.55
C VAL A 196 6.51 0.79 14.26
N GLU A 197 5.83 1.36 15.26
CA GLU A 197 6.34 2.55 15.96
C GLU A 197 7.56 2.22 16.84
N LYS A 198 7.54 1.07 17.52
CA LYS A 198 8.63 0.57 18.37
C LYS A 198 9.83 0.08 17.55
N ASN A 199 9.56 -0.56 16.41
CA ASN A 199 10.60 -1.16 15.56
C ASN A 199 10.86 -0.36 14.27
N TRP A 200 10.52 0.92 14.25
CA TRP A 200 10.61 1.74 13.04
C TRP A 200 12.03 1.78 12.49
N GLN A 201 12.20 1.29 11.28
CA GLN A 201 13.42 1.42 10.49
C GLN A 201 13.07 2.10 9.17
N GLU A 202 13.74 3.21 8.86
CA GLU A 202 13.50 3.93 7.62
C GLU A 202 13.98 3.10 6.43
N SER A 203 13.10 2.89 5.43
CA SER A 203 13.56 2.37 4.15
C SER A 203 14.35 3.43 3.39
N TYR A 204 15.17 3.00 2.42
CA TYR A 204 15.98 3.94 1.66
C TYR A 204 15.13 4.98 0.89
N LYS A 205 14.00 4.55 0.30
CA LYS A 205 13.06 5.48 -0.37
C LYS A 205 12.53 6.53 0.58
N VAL A 206 12.17 6.13 1.80
CA VAL A 206 11.68 7.06 2.83
C VAL A 206 12.78 8.03 3.22
N SER A 207 13.98 7.53 3.48
CA SER A 207 15.15 8.35 3.81
C SER A 207 15.44 9.40 2.74
N LYS A 208 15.47 8.98 1.46
CA LYS A 208 15.74 9.87 0.33
C LYS A 208 14.61 10.89 0.08
N LEU A 209 13.36 10.48 0.26
CA LEU A 209 12.21 11.39 0.22
C LEU A 209 12.35 12.47 1.29
N LEU A 210 12.66 12.10 2.54
CA LEU A 210 12.83 13.04 3.65
C LEU A 210 13.97 14.02 3.38
N GLU A 211 15.10 13.57 2.84
CA GLU A 211 16.22 14.42 2.44
C GLU A 211 15.77 15.49 1.42
N CYS A 212 15.03 15.09 0.38
CA CYS A 212 14.51 16.02 -0.62
C CYS A 212 13.50 17.02 -0.02
N LEU A 213 12.58 16.56 0.82
CA LEU A 213 11.58 17.41 1.47
C LEU A 213 12.23 18.41 2.42
N GLU A 214 13.25 17.99 3.17
CA GLU A 214 14.01 18.87 4.04
C GLU A 214 14.81 19.90 3.24
N SER A 215 15.41 19.51 2.11
CA SER A 215 16.11 20.45 1.22
C SER A 215 15.15 21.53 0.69
N ILE A 216 13.93 21.17 0.32
CA ILE A 216 12.90 22.14 -0.10
C ILE A 216 12.54 23.05 1.06
N ARG A 217 12.30 22.49 2.25
CA ARG A 217 11.99 23.28 3.45
C ARG A 217 13.10 24.27 3.80
N LYS A 218 14.38 23.84 3.74
CA LYS A 218 15.55 24.67 4.02
C LYS A 218 15.76 25.79 3.00
N SER A 219 15.29 25.61 1.76
CA SER A 219 15.37 26.67 0.74
C SER A 219 14.51 27.90 1.06
N GLY A 220 13.57 27.80 2.02
CA GLY A 220 12.70 28.91 2.42
C GLY A 220 11.67 29.33 1.37
N SER A 221 11.56 28.60 0.25
CA SER A 221 10.68 28.93 -0.88
C SER A 221 9.19 28.79 -0.58
N GLY A 222 8.82 28.09 0.50
CA GLY A 222 7.42 27.76 0.82
C GLY A 222 6.78 26.81 -0.21
N GLU A 223 7.57 26.19 -1.09
CA GLU A 223 7.07 25.30 -2.13
C GLU A 223 6.37 24.08 -1.54
N LYS A 224 5.17 23.79 -2.06
CA LYS A 224 4.37 22.65 -1.63
C LYS A 224 4.67 21.42 -2.47
N SER A 225 4.60 20.27 -1.80
CA SER A 225 4.99 18.97 -2.35
C SER A 225 3.84 17.98 -2.28
N ILE A 226 3.64 17.20 -3.34
CA ILE A 226 2.72 16.06 -3.36
C ILE A 226 3.52 14.77 -3.46
N VAL A 227 3.25 13.85 -2.53
CA VAL A 227 3.86 12.51 -2.51
C VAL A 227 2.81 11.50 -2.91
N PHE A 228 3.01 10.89 -4.08
CA PHE A 228 2.15 9.87 -4.64
C PHE A 228 2.67 8.47 -4.36
N SER A 229 1.74 7.58 -3.99
CA SER A 229 1.98 6.13 -3.89
C SER A 229 0.71 5.38 -4.30
N GLN A 230 0.87 4.19 -4.86
CA GLN A 230 -0.25 3.28 -5.11
C GLN A 230 -0.78 2.60 -3.84
N TRP A 231 0.06 2.45 -2.82
CA TRP A 231 -0.29 1.74 -1.59
C TRP A 231 -0.60 2.73 -0.48
N THR A 232 -1.87 2.76 -0.05
CA THR A 232 -2.28 3.57 1.10
C THR A 232 -1.59 3.14 2.39
N THR A 233 -1.24 1.85 2.51
CA THR A 233 -0.42 1.33 3.61
C THR A 233 0.99 1.90 3.60
N PHE A 234 1.55 2.25 2.44
CA PHE A 234 2.83 2.96 2.40
C PHE A 234 2.67 4.42 2.84
N LEU A 235 1.55 5.06 2.50
CA LEU A 235 1.25 6.39 3.03
C LEU A 235 1.15 6.36 4.56
N ASP A 236 0.52 5.32 5.14
CA ASP A 236 0.49 5.11 6.60
C ASP A 236 1.92 5.12 7.20
N LEU A 237 2.86 4.41 6.56
CA LEU A 237 4.27 4.37 6.99
C LEU A 237 4.98 5.72 6.84
N LEU A 238 4.67 6.50 5.79
CA LEU A 238 5.25 7.83 5.57
C LEU A 238 4.82 8.84 6.64
N GLU A 239 3.66 8.66 7.27
CA GLU A 239 3.21 9.54 8.34
C GLU A 239 4.13 9.49 9.57
N ILE A 240 4.74 8.34 9.86
CA ILE A 240 5.57 8.12 11.04
C ILE A 240 6.79 9.06 11.07
N PRO A 241 7.69 9.06 10.07
CA PRO A 241 8.83 9.96 10.07
C PRO A 241 8.41 11.43 9.91
N LEU A 242 7.33 11.72 9.18
CA LEU A 242 6.81 13.09 9.05
C LEU A 242 6.35 13.65 10.41
N LYS A 243 5.64 12.84 11.21
CA LYS A 243 5.26 13.18 12.60
C LYS A 243 6.49 13.35 13.49
N LYS A 244 7.43 12.39 13.46
CA LYS A 244 8.68 12.44 14.26
C LYS A 244 9.49 13.72 13.98
N LYS A 245 9.57 14.13 12.71
CA LYS A 245 10.27 15.35 12.26
C LYS A 245 9.42 16.62 12.32
N LYS A 246 8.19 16.54 12.85
CA LYS A 246 7.23 17.64 12.97
C LYS A 246 7.01 18.39 11.65
N ILE A 247 6.97 17.66 10.53
CA ILE A 247 6.70 18.23 9.22
C ILE A 247 5.18 18.22 9.02
N GLY A 248 4.58 19.38 8.76
CA GLY A 248 3.15 19.48 8.53
C GLY A 248 2.75 18.82 7.19
N TYR A 249 1.86 17.85 7.27
CA TYR A 249 1.33 17.14 6.10
C TYR A 249 -0.19 16.99 6.19
N LEU A 250 -0.79 16.73 5.02
CA LEU A 250 -2.18 16.33 4.85
C LEU A 250 -2.24 15.02 4.07
N ARG A 251 -3.37 14.32 4.17
CA ARG A 251 -3.60 13.06 3.47
C ARG A 251 -4.85 13.12 2.61
N PHE A 252 -4.76 12.58 1.39
CA PHE A 252 -5.86 12.49 0.44
C PHE A 252 -5.91 11.10 -0.20
N ASP A 253 -6.82 10.26 0.30
CA ASP A 253 -7.06 8.94 -0.25
C ASP A 253 -8.57 8.63 -0.35
N GLY A 254 -8.89 7.39 -0.75
CA GLY A 254 -10.26 6.94 -0.98
C GLY A 254 -11.16 6.94 0.26
N LYS A 255 -10.60 6.98 1.47
CA LYS A 255 -11.38 6.92 2.73
C LYS A 255 -12.11 8.23 3.03
N LEU A 256 -11.68 9.36 2.45
CA LEU A 256 -12.27 10.66 2.71
C LEU A 256 -13.63 10.83 2.03
N VAL A 257 -14.60 11.34 2.79
CA VAL A 257 -15.92 11.79 2.29
C VAL A 257 -15.76 13.10 1.50
N LYS A 258 -16.66 13.39 0.56
CA LYS A 258 -16.59 14.57 -0.33
C LYS A 258 -16.29 15.89 0.40
N LYS A 259 -17.01 16.18 1.49
CA LYS A 259 -16.81 17.40 2.30
C LYS A 259 -15.39 17.49 2.92
N GLN A 260 -14.84 16.36 3.35
CA GLN A 260 -13.48 16.29 3.88
C GLN A 260 -12.43 16.48 2.78
N ARG A 261 -12.66 15.92 1.59
CA ARG A 261 -11.78 16.11 0.42
C ARG A 261 -11.64 17.59 0.06
N GLU A 262 -12.75 18.32 0.00
CA GLU A 262 -12.76 19.76 -0.27
C GLU A 262 -12.01 20.54 0.81
N ARG A 263 -12.23 20.20 2.09
CA ARG A 263 -11.50 20.82 3.21
C ARG A 263 -9.99 20.60 3.10
N VAL A 264 -9.54 19.38 2.84
CA VAL A 264 -8.11 19.05 2.71
C VAL A 264 -7.47 19.84 1.57
N LEU A 265 -8.13 19.94 0.41
CA LEU A 265 -7.60 20.69 -0.74
C LEU A 265 -7.55 22.20 -0.48
N LYS A 266 -8.56 22.73 0.22
CA LYS A 266 -8.60 24.13 0.64
C LYS A 266 -7.47 24.42 1.62
N GLU A 267 -7.33 23.61 2.68
CA GLU A 267 -6.27 23.73 3.68
C GLU A 267 -4.87 23.60 3.07
N PHE A 268 -4.68 22.65 2.14
CA PHE A 268 -3.43 22.50 1.42
C PHE A 268 -3.10 23.70 0.53
N SER A 269 -4.10 24.40 0.00
CA SER A 269 -3.88 25.59 -0.84
C SER A 269 -3.60 26.84 -0.01
N GLU A 270 -4.33 27.04 1.09
CA GLU A 270 -4.33 28.28 1.88
C GLU A 270 -3.26 28.33 2.99
N THR A 271 -2.89 27.19 3.58
CA THR A 271 -1.97 27.18 4.73
C THR A 271 -0.52 26.97 4.30
N ASN A 272 0.42 27.58 5.02
CA ASN A 272 1.87 27.35 4.84
C ASN A 272 2.45 26.39 5.89
N GLU A 273 1.64 25.98 6.87
CA GLU A 273 2.04 25.00 7.89
C GLU A 273 2.05 23.57 7.33
N LYS A 274 1.15 23.26 6.38
CA LYS A 274 1.01 21.93 5.76
C LYS A 274 1.56 21.95 4.34
N THR A 275 2.86 21.76 4.19
CA THR A 275 3.54 21.83 2.90
C THR A 275 3.54 20.53 2.12
N ILE A 276 3.14 19.41 2.74
CA ILE A 276 3.14 18.08 2.12
C ILE A 276 1.71 17.54 2.00
N LEU A 277 1.37 16.99 0.84
CA LEU A 277 0.15 16.22 0.63
C LEU A 277 0.49 14.79 0.24
N LEU A 278 0.17 13.83 1.12
CA LEU A 278 0.22 12.41 0.84
C LEU A 278 -1.01 12.01 0.04
N MET A 279 -0.85 11.51 -1.17
CA MET A 279 -1.97 11.22 -2.06
C MET A 279 -1.86 9.83 -2.67
N SER A 280 -2.96 9.07 -2.64
CA SER A 280 -3.00 7.80 -3.39
C SER A 280 -3.07 8.07 -4.90
N LEU A 281 -2.29 7.35 -5.71
CA LEU A 281 -2.26 7.57 -7.16
C LEU A 281 -3.65 7.39 -7.81
N LYS A 282 -4.46 6.46 -7.28
CA LYS A 282 -5.85 6.23 -7.70
C LYS A 282 -6.75 7.46 -7.45
N ALA A 283 -6.54 8.18 -6.35
CA ALA A 283 -7.30 9.39 -6.04
C ALA A 283 -6.88 10.60 -6.89
N GLY A 284 -5.71 10.56 -7.53
CA GLY A 284 -5.24 11.59 -8.47
C GLY A 284 -5.95 11.60 -9.84
N GLY A 285 -6.71 10.54 -10.16
CA GLY A 285 -7.41 10.39 -11.45
C GLY A 285 -8.74 11.14 -11.58
N VAL A 286 -9.31 11.61 -10.47
CA VAL A 286 -10.49 12.48 -10.47
C VAL A 286 -10.06 13.93 -10.74
N GLY A 287 -10.91 14.76 -11.35
CA GLY A 287 -10.60 16.09 -11.90
C GLY A 287 -10.14 17.18 -10.92
N LEU A 288 -9.13 16.90 -10.09
CA LEU A 288 -8.59 17.78 -9.06
C LEU A 288 -7.74 18.90 -9.67
N ASN A 289 -7.73 20.04 -8.98
CA ASN A 289 -6.81 21.14 -9.23
C ASN A 289 -5.79 21.18 -8.07
N LEU A 290 -4.53 20.89 -8.37
CA LEU A 290 -3.43 20.80 -7.41
C LEU A 290 -2.29 21.77 -7.78
N THR A 291 -2.62 22.87 -8.45
CA THR A 291 -1.66 23.90 -8.91
C THR A 291 -0.93 24.63 -7.77
N ALA A 292 -1.39 24.48 -6.52
CA ALA A 292 -0.70 24.97 -5.33
C ALA A 292 0.65 24.28 -5.07
N ALA A 293 0.86 23.07 -5.61
CA ALA A 293 2.12 22.35 -5.52
C ALA A 293 3.01 22.62 -6.73
N SER A 294 4.32 22.59 -6.50
CA SER A 294 5.35 22.66 -7.56
C SER A 294 6.29 21.46 -7.51
N ASN A 295 6.25 20.64 -6.46
CA ASN A 295 7.07 19.44 -6.32
C ASN A 295 6.20 18.18 -6.31
N VAL A 296 6.61 17.18 -7.09
CA VAL A 296 5.92 15.89 -7.23
C VAL A 296 6.90 14.76 -6.94
N PHE A 297 6.54 13.89 -6.01
CA PHE A 297 7.29 12.69 -5.67
C PHE A 297 6.47 11.47 -6.04
N LEU A 298 6.91 10.70 -7.02
CA LEU A 298 6.30 9.43 -7.41
C LEU A 298 7.11 8.32 -6.73
N MET A 299 6.57 7.78 -5.64
CA MET A 299 7.30 6.85 -4.80
C MET A 299 7.42 5.45 -5.39
N ASP A 300 6.51 5.08 -6.28
CA ASP A 300 6.47 3.76 -6.89
C ASP A 300 5.96 3.80 -8.32
N PRO A 301 6.56 3.01 -9.23
CA PRO A 301 6.18 3.00 -10.64
C PRO A 301 4.85 2.29 -10.85
N TRP A 302 4.07 2.81 -11.80
CA TRP A 302 2.80 2.23 -12.22
C TRP A 302 2.92 1.49 -13.55
N TRP A 303 2.22 0.37 -13.76
CA TRP A 303 2.29 -0.41 -15.02
C TRP A 303 1.99 0.41 -16.27
N ASN A 304 1.06 1.36 -16.16
CA ASN A 304 0.67 2.28 -17.23
C ASN A 304 1.21 3.69 -16.94
N PRO A 305 2.25 4.18 -17.66
CA PRO A 305 2.81 5.51 -17.48
C PRO A 305 1.79 6.65 -17.64
N ALA A 306 0.70 6.43 -18.40
CA ALA A 306 -0.34 7.43 -18.59
C ALA A 306 -1.04 7.80 -17.27
N VAL A 307 -1.09 6.89 -16.30
CA VAL A 307 -1.69 7.15 -14.98
C VAL A 307 -0.83 8.15 -14.19
N GLU A 308 0.49 7.99 -14.22
CA GLU A 308 1.43 8.93 -13.61
C GLU A 308 1.35 10.31 -14.28
N GLU A 309 1.34 10.35 -15.61
CA GLU A 309 1.20 11.60 -16.37
C GLU A 309 -0.12 12.31 -16.06
N GLN A 310 -1.23 11.57 -15.93
CA GLN A 310 -2.52 12.15 -15.54
C GLN A 310 -2.51 12.74 -14.13
N ALA A 311 -1.76 12.15 -13.19
CA ALA A 311 -1.57 12.69 -11.85
C ALA A 311 -0.72 13.98 -11.90
N ILE A 312 0.38 13.98 -12.66
CA ILE A 312 1.22 15.18 -12.88
C ILE A 312 0.40 16.31 -13.52
N MET A 313 -0.48 15.99 -14.48
CA MET A 313 -1.38 16.95 -15.13
C MET A 313 -2.39 17.60 -14.16
N ARG A 314 -2.59 17.09 -12.93
CA ARG A 314 -3.38 17.81 -11.91
C ARG A 314 -2.66 19.04 -11.35
N ILE A 315 -1.34 19.05 -11.49
CA ILE A 315 -0.41 20.04 -10.95
C ILE A 315 0.12 20.92 -12.10
N HIS A 316 0.59 20.29 -13.18
CA HIS A 316 1.06 20.95 -14.39
C HIS A 316 -0.11 21.18 -15.37
N ARG A 317 -0.97 22.14 -15.03
CA ARG A 317 -2.14 22.58 -15.81
C ARG A 317 -2.33 24.09 -15.70
N ILE A 318 -3.33 24.61 -16.44
CA ILE A 318 -3.75 26.01 -16.38
C ILE A 318 -3.90 26.45 -14.92
N GLY A 319 -3.22 27.55 -14.56
CA GLY A 319 -3.14 28.09 -13.20
C GLY A 319 -1.80 27.86 -12.50
N GLN A 320 -0.95 26.98 -13.03
CA GLN A 320 0.41 26.78 -12.52
C GLN A 320 1.31 27.98 -12.85
N LYS A 321 2.02 28.49 -11.85
CA LYS A 321 2.92 29.65 -11.98
C LYS A 321 4.40 29.28 -11.84
N ASN A 322 4.70 28.15 -11.21
CA ASN A 322 6.05 27.70 -10.92
C ASN A 322 6.43 26.51 -11.81
N THR A 323 7.72 26.37 -12.07
CA THR A 323 8.29 25.16 -12.69
C THR A 323 7.93 23.94 -11.84
N VAL A 324 7.37 22.91 -12.47
CA VAL A 324 6.96 21.69 -11.77
C VAL A 324 8.13 20.70 -11.77
N ARG A 325 8.63 20.34 -10.60
CA ARG A 325 9.70 19.35 -10.41
C ARG A 325 9.11 17.99 -10.07
N VAL A 326 9.32 17.00 -10.94
CA VAL A 326 8.84 15.62 -10.78
C VAL A 326 10.02 14.72 -10.50
N ARG A 327 9.98 14.00 -9.38
CA ARG A 327 10.99 13.02 -8.96
C ARG A 327 10.38 11.62 -8.91
N ARG A 328 10.86 10.71 -9.76
CA ARG A 328 10.43 9.30 -9.79
C ARG A 328 11.42 8.42 -9.04
N PHE A 329 10.97 7.74 -7.99
CA PHE A 329 11.83 6.89 -7.18
C PHE A 329 11.83 5.48 -7.73
N ILE A 330 13.02 4.96 -8.03
CA ILE A 330 13.20 3.62 -8.59
C ILE A 330 14.32 2.94 -7.84
N VAL A 331 14.06 1.77 -7.28
CA VAL A 331 15.11 0.97 -6.64
C VAL A 331 15.91 0.20 -7.69
N LYS A 332 17.23 0.41 -7.70
CA LYS A 332 18.15 -0.27 -8.61
C LYS A 332 18.19 -1.77 -8.34
N ASP A 333 18.44 -2.58 -9.37
CA ASP A 333 18.64 -4.04 -9.26
C ASP A 333 17.40 -4.79 -8.73
N THR A 334 16.22 -4.16 -8.83
CA THR A 334 14.93 -4.75 -8.40
C THR A 334 13.92 -4.87 -9.55
N VAL A 335 12.73 -5.37 -9.22
CA VAL A 335 11.58 -5.43 -10.12
C VAL A 335 11.17 -4.05 -10.65
N GLU A 336 11.41 -2.96 -9.93
CA GLU A 336 11.01 -1.61 -10.38
C GLU A 336 11.79 -1.15 -11.61
N GLU A 337 13.11 -1.38 -11.63
CA GLU A 337 13.95 -1.07 -12.79
C GLU A 337 13.53 -1.90 -14.02
N ARG A 338 13.21 -3.18 -13.81
CA ARG A 338 12.70 -4.07 -14.87
C ARG A 338 11.32 -3.62 -15.36
N MET A 339 10.47 -3.12 -14.48
CA MET A 339 9.19 -2.52 -14.87
C MET A 339 9.38 -1.31 -15.79
N GLN A 340 10.38 -0.45 -15.53
CA GLN A 340 10.69 0.67 -16.44
C GLN A 340 11.12 0.17 -17.82
N GLN A 341 11.92 -0.89 -17.88
CA GLN A 341 12.31 -1.51 -19.15
C GLN A 341 11.09 -2.05 -19.91
N VAL A 342 10.16 -2.71 -19.21
CA VAL A 342 8.90 -3.20 -19.79
C VAL A 342 8.02 -2.05 -20.28
N GLN A 343 7.90 -0.95 -19.53
CA GLN A 343 7.16 0.23 -19.96
C GLN A 343 7.76 0.85 -21.23
N ALA A 344 9.08 1.03 -21.27
CA ALA A 344 9.79 1.56 -22.43
C ALA A 344 9.60 0.67 -23.67
N ARG A 345 9.59 -0.65 -23.49
CA ARG A 345 9.28 -1.61 -24.56
C ARG A 345 7.84 -1.45 -25.05
N LYS A 346 6.85 -1.37 -24.16
CA LYS A 346 5.44 -1.15 -24.51
C LYS A 346 5.24 0.14 -25.31
N GLN A 347 5.87 1.23 -24.90
CA GLN A 347 5.77 2.50 -25.61
C GLN A 347 6.27 2.42 -27.06
N ARG A 348 7.30 1.61 -27.33
CA ARG A 348 7.78 1.36 -28.70
C ARG A 348 6.82 0.49 -29.51
N MET A 349 6.11 -0.45 -28.87
CA MET A 349 5.21 -1.41 -29.55
C MET A 349 3.82 -0.84 -29.87
N ILE A 350 3.37 0.25 -29.22
CA ILE A 350 2.05 0.87 -29.44
C ILE A 350 1.87 1.44 -30.87
N ALA A 351 2.92 1.44 -31.70
CA ALA A 351 2.85 1.85 -33.11
C ALA A 351 2.28 0.79 -34.07
N GLY A 352 1.94 -0.42 -33.62
CA GLY A 352 1.43 -1.51 -34.48
C GLY A 352 0.07 -2.07 -34.03
N ALA A 353 -0.76 -2.48 -34.99
CA ALA A 353 -1.93 -3.31 -34.71
C ALA A 353 -1.44 -4.75 -34.43
N LEU A 354 -1.69 -5.27 -33.23
CA LEU A 354 -1.25 -6.60 -32.80
C LEU A 354 -2.42 -7.58 -32.78
N THR A 355 -2.15 -8.83 -33.13
CA THR A 355 -3.06 -9.97 -33.01
C THR A 355 -3.10 -10.51 -31.57
N ASP A 356 -4.15 -11.28 -31.22
CA ASP A 356 -4.31 -11.84 -29.87
C ASP A 356 -3.17 -12.80 -29.46
N GLU A 357 -2.55 -13.50 -30.41
CA GLU A 357 -1.44 -14.41 -30.17
C GLU A 357 -0.12 -13.65 -29.90
N GLU A 358 0.11 -12.56 -30.63
CA GLU A 358 1.21 -11.63 -30.35
C GLU A 358 1.04 -10.96 -28.98
N VAL A 359 -0.19 -10.62 -28.58
CA VAL A 359 -0.46 -10.08 -27.24
C VAL A 359 -0.17 -11.12 -26.15
N ARG A 360 -0.51 -12.39 -26.36
CA ARG A 360 -0.24 -13.46 -25.39
C ARG A 360 1.26 -13.73 -25.24
N SER A 361 1.99 -13.84 -26.35
CA SER A 361 3.44 -14.06 -26.33
C SER A 361 4.18 -12.87 -25.70
N ALA A 362 3.79 -11.63 -26.04
CA ALA A 362 4.33 -10.42 -25.42
C ALA A 362 4.11 -10.42 -23.90
N ARG A 363 2.92 -10.76 -23.41
CA ARG A 363 2.64 -10.86 -21.96
C ARG A 363 3.53 -11.88 -21.26
N LEU A 364 3.75 -13.05 -21.86
CA LEU A 364 4.62 -14.07 -21.30
C LEU A 364 6.07 -13.57 -21.22
N GLU A 365 6.54 -12.90 -22.26
CA GLU A 365 7.89 -12.35 -22.32
C GLU A 365 8.09 -11.22 -21.29
N GLU A 366 7.11 -10.33 -21.13
CA GLU A 366 7.10 -9.30 -20.10
C GLU A 366 7.22 -9.89 -18.70
N LEU A 367 6.46 -10.95 -18.40
CA LEU A 367 6.57 -11.65 -17.11
C LEU A 367 7.97 -12.24 -16.92
N LYS A 368 8.52 -12.91 -17.94
CA LYS A 368 9.88 -13.45 -17.88
C LYS A 368 10.91 -12.35 -17.63
N MET A 369 10.77 -11.17 -18.26
CA MET A 369 11.68 -10.03 -18.03
C MET A 369 11.67 -9.55 -16.57
N LEU A 370 10.52 -9.59 -15.90
CA LEU A 370 10.39 -9.14 -14.51
C LEU A 370 11.09 -10.09 -13.51
N PHE A 371 11.18 -11.38 -13.84
CA PHE A 371 11.81 -12.42 -13.00
C PHE A 371 13.23 -12.82 -13.46
N ARG A 372 13.83 -12.08 -14.40
CA ARG A 372 15.20 -12.37 -14.88
C ARG A 372 16.26 -12.29 -13.80
#